data_AF-A0AAW6UNX2-F1
#
_entry.id   AF-A0AAW6UNX2-F1
#
_cell.length_a   1.000
_cell.length_b   1.000
_cell.length_c   1.000
_cell.angle_alpha   90.00
_cell.angle_beta   90.00
_cell.angle_gamma   90.00
#
_symmetry.space_group_name_H-M   'P 1'
#
loop_
_entity.id
_entity.type
_entity.pdbx_description
1 polymer ?
#
loop_
_entity_poly.entity_id
_entity_poly.type
_entity_poly.pdbx_seq_one_letter_code
_entity_poly.pdbx_strand_id
1 'polypeptide(L)'
;MDQNKFTSKEQIDLLQKMIVRTDGFHNYANTKSTIILTFIAAIIAAICTNINKALTYLESSDIDHVIVIFKILAFISIVLLCIALKIVLQTVIPFTEKSNTKNIYSFIDISAYYNSESNYINSFKSETEEEFINSLAALQYNLSTGLIKKYEKHKSAIEIMSYSLSLIFIDILIMFLA
;
A
#
# COMPACT_ATOMS: atom_id res chain seq x y z
N MET A 1 -39.62 22.71 -5.09
CA MET A 1 -38.49 23.66 -4.97
C MET A 1 -37.38 22.95 -4.21
N ASP A 2 -36.50 22.21 -4.91
CA ASP A 2 -35.31 21.61 -4.31
C ASP A 2 -34.22 22.67 -4.19
N GLN A 3 -34.29 23.50 -3.16
CA GLN A 3 -33.35 24.62 -2.94
C GLN A 3 -32.02 24.22 -2.26
N ASN A 4 -31.65 22.93 -2.26
CA ASN A 4 -30.41 22.45 -1.61
C ASN A 4 -29.52 21.58 -2.54
N LYS A 5 -29.50 21.85 -3.85
CA LYS A 5 -28.52 21.23 -4.76
C LYS A 5 -27.42 22.22 -5.08
N PHE A 6 -26.17 21.78 -4.93
CA PHE A 6 -25.01 22.51 -5.44
C PHE A 6 -25.19 22.83 -6.91
N THR A 7 -24.78 24.03 -7.31
CA THR A 7 -24.63 24.40 -8.72
C THR A 7 -23.54 23.56 -9.37
N SER A 8 -23.59 23.38 -10.68
CA SER A 8 -22.57 22.65 -11.44
C SER A 8 -21.15 23.15 -11.15
N LYS A 9 -20.99 24.48 -11.05
CA LYS A 9 -19.70 25.12 -10.71
C LYS A 9 -19.20 24.73 -9.31
N GLU A 10 -20.09 24.72 -8.32
CA GLU A 10 -19.76 24.29 -6.95
C GLU A 10 -19.40 22.80 -6.91
N GLN A 11 -20.12 21.96 -7.67
CA GLN A 11 -19.82 20.53 -7.78
C GLN A 11 -18.44 20.29 -8.39
N ILE A 12 -18.10 20.98 -9.48
CA ILE A 12 -16.78 20.89 -10.11
C ILE A 12 -15.67 21.33 -9.15
N ASP A 13 -15.82 22.46 -8.46
CA ASP A 13 -14.84 22.96 -7.49
C ASP A 13 -14.64 21.99 -6.32
N LEU A 14 -15.74 21.43 -5.79
CA LEU A 14 -15.67 20.42 -4.73
C LEU A 14 -14.97 19.14 -5.21
N LEU A 15 -15.31 18.63 -6.39
CA LEU A 15 -14.70 17.43 -6.95
C LEU A 15 -13.21 17.63 -7.21
N GLN A 16 -12.80 18.76 -7.78
CA GLN A 16 -11.38 19.08 -7.98
C GLN A 16 -10.61 19.13 -6.65
N LYS A 17 -11.18 19.78 -5.61
CA LYS A 17 -10.57 19.79 -4.26
C LYS A 17 -10.47 18.41 -3.65
N MET A 18 -11.49 17.56 -3.85
CA MET A 18 -11.46 16.17 -3.40
C MET A 18 -10.39 15.36 -4.12
N ILE A 19 -10.28 15.48 -5.44
CA ILE A 19 -9.26 14.81 -6.26
C ILE A 19 -7.86 15.19 -5.79
N VAL A 20 -7.57 16.49 -5.67
CA VAL A 20 -6.26 16.99 -5.20
C VAL A 20 -5.93 16.44 -3.80
N ARG A 21 -6.93 16.38 -2.91
CA ARG A 21 -6.75 15.80 -1.57
C ARG A 21 -6.46 14.30 -1.64
N THR A 22 -7.17 13.56 -2.49
CA THR A 22 -6.98 12.12 -2.69
C THR A 22 -5.60 11.81 -3.28
N ASP A 23 -5.13 12.61 -4.23
CA ASP A 23 -3.77 12.51 -4.78
C ASP A 23 -2.71 12.76 -3.72
N GLY A 24 -2.93 13.75 -2.85
CA GLY A 24 -2.11 13.97 -1.66
C GLY A 24 -2.04 12.71 -0.77
N PHE A 25 -3.18 12.05 -0.53
CA PHE A 25 -3.21 10.79 0.22
C PHE A 25 -2.52 9.63 -0.49
N HIS A 26 -2.58 9.54 -1.83
CA HIS A 26 -1.79 8.56 -2.59
C HIS A 26 -0.30 8.75 -2.40
N ASN A 27 0.18 10.01 -2.40
CA ASN A 27 1.59 10.30 -2.12
C ASN A 27 1.98 9.88 -0.70
N TYR A 28 1.16 10.17 0.30
CA TYR A 28 1.39 9.69 1.66
C TYR A 28 1.37 8.15 1.76
N ALA A 29 0.46 7.49 1.05
CA ALA A 29 0.40 6.04 0.98
C ALA A 29 1.68 5.45 0.37
N ASN A 30 2.20 6.04 -0.71
CA ASN A 30 3.47 5.62 -1.32
C ASN A 30 4.63 5.80 -0.34
N THR A 31 4.70 6.91 0.39
CA THR A 31 5.70 7.12 1.44
C THR A 31 5.59 6.06 2.54
N LYS A 32 4.37 5.71 2.97
CA LYS A 32 4.15 4.62 3.95
C LYS A 32 4.63 3.27 3.41
N SER A 33 4.37 2.95 2.14
CA SER A 33 4.89 1.74 1.49
C SER A 33 6.41 1.67 1.60
N THR A 34 7.11 2.75 1.26
CA THR A 34 8.58 2.83 1.34
C THR A 34 9.08 2.63 2.77
N ILE A 35 8.42 3.27 3.74
CA ILE A 35 8.79 3.14 5.16
C ILE A 35 8.64 1.68 5.62
N ILE A 36 7.49 1.06 5.38
CA ILE A 36 7.22 -0.34 5.78
C ILE A 36 8.22 -1.28 5.09
N LEU A 37 8.45 -1.10 3.78
CA LEU A 37 9.43 -1.87 3.01
C LEU A 37 10.84 -1.77 3.60
N THR A 38 11.28 -0.55 3.93
CA THR A 38 12.60 -0.30 4.52
C THR A 38 12.73 -0.94 5.90
N PHE A 39 11.70 -0.85 6.75
CA PHE A 39 11.70 -1.51 8.06
C PHE A 39 11.81 -3.02 7.94
N ILE A 40 11.00 -3.65 7.07
CA ILE A 40 11.05 -5.10 6.86
C ILE A 40 12.44 -5.53 6.37
N ALA A 41 13.00 -4.82 5.39
CA ALA A 41 14.34 -5.10 4.88
C ALA A 41 15.42 -4.96 5.96
N ALA A 42 15.34 -3.92 6.79
CA ALA A 42 16.27 -3.71 7.90
C ALA A 42 16.18 -4.82 8.95
N ILE A 43 14.97 -5.28 9.30
CA ILE A 43 14.79 -6.39 10.26
C ILE A 43 15.37 -7.69 9.69
N ILE A 44 15.09 -8.02 8.42
CA ILE A 44 15.67 -9.20 7.76
C ILE A 44 17.20 -9.13 7.79
N ALA A 45 17.78 -8.00 7.39
CA ALA A 45 19.23 -7.80 7.39
C ALA A 45 19.83 -7.96 8.81
N ALA A 46 19.15 -7.41 9.83
CA ALA A 46 19.59 -7.53 11.22
C ALA A 46 19.59 -9.00 11.69
N ILE A 47 18.55 -9.77 11.37
CA ILE A 47 18.50 -11.21 11.69
C ILE A 47 19.62 -11.94 10.96
N CYS A 48 19.72 -11.81 9.64
CA CYS A 48 20.73 -12.53 8.83
C CYS A 48 22.17 -12.21 9.26
N THR A 49 22.44 -10.98 9.70
CA THR A 49 23.78 -10.56 10.13
C THR A 49 24.16 -11.09 11.52
N ASN A 50 23.17 -11.30 12.40
CA ASN A 50 23.42 -11.62 13.81
C ASN A 50 23.06 -13.04 14.22
N ILE A 51 22.31 -13.79 13.40
CA ILE A 51 21.81 -15.13 13.75
C ILE A 51 22.95 -16.11 14.12
N ASN A 52 24.08 -16.09 13.41
CA ASN A 52 25.21 -16.95 13.72
C ASN A 52 25.84 -16.61 15.08
N LYS A 53 25.94 -15.32 15.42
CA LYS A 53 26.46 -14.88 16.72
C LYS A 53 25.55 -15.32 17.86
N ALA A 54 24.24 -15.19 17.67
CA ALA A 54 23.25 -15.63 18.63
C ALA A 54 23.28 -17.16 18.83
N LEU A 55 23.41 -17.92 17.75
CA LEU A 55 23.55 -19.38 17.81
C LEU A 55 24.81 -19.82 18.56
N THR A 56 25.96 -19.25 18.26
CA THR A 56 27.22 -19.57 18.97
C THR A 56 27.15 -19.22 20.46
N TYR A 57 26.46 -18.13 20.82
CA TYR A 57 26.22 -17.78 22.23
C TYR A 57 25.38 -18.86 22.92
N LEU A 58 24.25 -19.25 22.33
CA LEU A 58 23.36 -20.26 22.93
C LEU A 58 23.97 -21.66 22.98
N GLU A 59 24.81 -22.03 22.00
CA GLU A 59 25.56 -23.29 22.00
C GLU A 59 26.56 -23.38 23.17
N SER A 60 26.96 -22.24 23.75
CA SER A 60 27.83 -22.22 24.95
C SER A 60 27.08 -22.44 26.28
N SER A 61 25.75 -22.34 26.28
CA SER A 61 24.91 -22.47 27.49
C SER A 61 24.52 -23.92 27.83
N ASP A 62 24.85 -24.91 26.98
CA ASP A 62 24.59 -26.36 27.20
C ASP A 62 23.10 -26.76 27.37
N ILE A 63 22.16 -25.94 26.89
CA ILE A 63 20.70 -26.20 26.94
C ILE A 63 20.12 -26.46 25.53
N ASP A 64 20.23 -27.70 25.06
CA ASP A 64 19.84 -28.11 23.69
C ASP A 64 18.40 -27.73 23.29
N HIS A 65 17.43 -27.87 24.21
CA HIS A 65 16.03 -27.57 23.91
C HIS A 65 15.78 -26.08 23.61
N VAL A 66 16.56 -25.19 24.21
CA VAL A 66 16.44 -23.74 24.02
C VAL A 66 16.95 -23.34 22.63
N ILE A 67 18.03 -23.96 22.16
CA ILE A 67 18.58 -23.74 20.81
C ILE A 67 17.56 -24.14 19.74
N VAL A 68 16.85 -25.26 19.95
CA VAL A 68 15.81 -25.72 19.01
C VAL A 68 14.65 -24.73 18.94
N ILE A 69 14.18 -24.24 20.08
CA ILE A 69 13.11 -23.24 20.15
C ILE A 69 13.53 -21.95 19.44
N PHE A 70 14.72 -21.44 19.71
CA PHE A 70 15.28 -20.24 19.05
C PHE A 70 15.31 -20.39 17.52
N LYS A 71 15.80 -21.53 17.01
CA LYS A 71 15.85 -21.80 15.56
C LYS A 71 14.45 -21.77 14.92
N ILE A 72 13.46 -22.35 15.60
CA ILE A 72 12.06 -22.37 15.11
C ILE A 72 11.47 -20.96 15.08
N LEU A 73 11.63 -20.20 16.16
CA LEU A 73 11.11 -18.83 16.27
C LEU A 73 11.78 -17.89 15.26
N ALA A 74 13.11 -17.98 15.10
CA ALA A 74 13.85 -17.21 14.11
C ALA A 74 13.40 -17.55 12.68
N PHE A 75 13.19 -18.84 12.37
CA PHE A 75 12.70 -19.27 11.06
C PHE A 75 11.29 -18.75 10.78
N ILE A 76 10.36 -18.89 11.72
CA ILE A 76 8.98 -18.38 11.56
C ILE A 76 8.99 -16.86 11.38
N SER A 77 9.82 -16.14 12.13
CA SER A 77 9.99 -14.69 12.00
C SER A 77 10.39 -14.28 10.59
N ILE A 78 11.41 -14.94 10.01
CA ILE A 78 11.85 -14.68 8.63
C ILE A 78 10.72 -14.96 7.64
N VAL A 79 9.99 -16.07 7.80
CA VAL A 79 8.85 -16.40 6.92
C VAL A 79 7.77 -15.33 6.99
N LEU A 80 7.39 -14.88 8.19
CA LEU A 80 6.41 -13.81 8.36
C LEU A 80 6.88 -12.49 7.73
N LEU A 81 8.15 -12.11 7.90
CA LEU A 81 8.73 -10.93 7.26
C LEU A 81 8.70 -11.02 5.73
N CYS A 82 9.01 -12.19 5.16
CA CYS A 82 8.91 -12.41 3.71
C CYS A 82 7.45 -12.30 3.21
N ILE A 83 6.48 -12.77 3.98
CA ILE A 83 5.05 -12.61 3.65
C ILE A 83 4.66 -11.12 3.71
N ALA A 84 5.04 -10.41 4.78
CA ALA A 84 4.79 -8.98 4.92
C ALA A 84 5.44 -8.17 3.78
N LEU A 85 6.67 -8.54 3.39
CA LEU A 85 7.40 -7.96 2.27
C LEU A 85 6.63 -8.12 0.96
N LYS A 86 6.14 -9.33 0.67
CA LYS A 86 5.34 -9.59 -0.53
C LYS A 86 4.07 -8.75 -0.56
N ILE A 87 3.38 -8.60 0.58
CA ILE A 87 2.15 -7.80 0.67
C ILE A 87 2.45 -6.32 0.44
N VAL A 88 3.48 -5.75 1.07
CA VAL A 88 3.79 -4.32 0.90
C VAL A 88 4.28 -4.01 -0.53
N LEU A 89 5.00 -4.93 -1.19
CA LEU A 89 5.40 -4.75 -2.59
C LEU A 89 4.19 -4.55 -3.52
N GLN A 90 3.05 -5.20 -3.25
CA GLN A 90 1.83 -4.98 -4.02
C GLN A 90 1.30 -3.54 -3.95
N THR A 91 1.66 -2.79 -2.89
CA THR A 91 1.21 -1.40 -2.71
C THR A 91 2.03 -0.38 -3.50
N VAL A 92 3.22 -0.78 -3.95
CA VAL A 92 4.08 0.05 -4.80
C VAL A 92 3.66 -0.06 -6.27
N ILE A 93 3.01 -1.17 -6.64
CA ILE A 93 2.47 -1.37 -7.99
C ILE A 93 1.39 -0.30 -8.24
N PRO A 94 1.50 0.46 -9.35
CA PRO A 94 0.53 1.50 -9.67
C PRO A 94 -0.85 0.89 -9.90
N PHE A 95 -1.88 1.60 -9.43
CA PHE A 95 -3.26 1.21 -9.69
C PHE A 95 -3.65 1.65 -11.10
N THR A 96 -3.76 0.70 -12.02
CA THR A 96 -4.04 0.95 -13.44
C THR A 96 -5.37 0.35 -13.89
N GLU A 97 -6.31 0.13 -12.97
CA GLU A 97 -7.65 -0.32 -13.33
C GLU A 97 -8.41 0.82 -14.02
N LYS A 98 -8.99 0.53 -15.19
CA LYS A 98 -9.83 1.46 -15.93
C LYS A 98 -11.20 1.62 -15.26
N SER A 99 -11.79 2.78 -15.43
CA SER A 99 -13.18 3.07 -15.06
C SER A 99 -14.16 2.23 -15.89
N ASN A 100 -15.37 2.02 -15.35
CA ASN A 100 -16.49 1.46 -16.12
C ASN A 100 -16.98 2.43 -17.22
N THR A 101 -16.80 3.73 -17.01
CA THR A 101 -17.18 4.79 -17.93
C THR A 101 -15.94 5.47 -18.49
N LYS A 102 -15.99 5.90 -19.76
CA LYS A 102 -14.93 6.75 -20.32
C LYS A 102 -14.75 8.00 -19.44
N ASN A 103 -13.51 8.44 -19.30
CA ASN A 103 -13.16 9.58 -18.47
C ASN A 103 -12.11 10.41 -19.19
N ILE A 104 -12.43 11.68 -19.47
CA ILE A 104 -11.51 12.58 -20.19
C ILE A 104 -10.39 13.14 -19.33
N TYR A 105 -10.39 12.89 -18.01
CA TYR A 105 -9.39 13.44 -17.09
C TYR A 105 -8.41 12.36 -16.59
N SER A 106 -8.83 11.10 -16.58
CA SER A 106 -8.05 9.96 -16.14
C SER A 106 -7.07 9.50 -17.23
N PHE A 107 -5.76 9.59 -16.99
CA PHE A 107 -4.76 9.12 -17.97
C PHE A 107 -4.89 7.62 -18.30
N ILE A 108 -5.38 6.82 -17.35
CA ILE A 108 -5.65 5.39 -17.53
C ILE A 108 -6.78 5.22 -18.56
N ASP A 109 -7.86 5.96 -18.39
CA ASP A 109 -9.03 5.85 -19.25
C ASP A 109 -8.78 6.52 -20.61
N ILE A 110 -8.03 7.61 -20.65
CA ILE A 110 -7.57 8.24 -21.89
C ILE A 110 -6.82 7.20 -22.74
N SER A 111 -5.83 6.51 -22.14
CA SER A 111 -5.07 5.48 -22.84
C SER A 111 -5.89 4.23 -23.18
N ALA A 112 -6.93 3.90 -22.41
CA ALA A 112 -7.71 2.67 -22.58
C ALA A 112 -8.88 2.80 -23.56
N TYR A 113 -9.48 3.99 -23.66
CA TYR A 113 -10.72 4.21 -24.41
C TYR A 113 -10.56 5.08 -25.67
N TYR A 114 -9.47 5.86 -25.80
CA TYR A 114 -9.28 6.77 -26.92
C TYR A 114 -8.16 6.28 -27.84
N ASN A 115 -8.54 5.87 -29.05
CA ASN A 115 -7.63 5.25 -30.02
C ASN A 115 -6.72 6.25 -30.76
N SER A 116 -6.98 7.56 -30.63
CA SER A 116 -6.17 8.61 -31.24
C SER A 116 -6.34 9.95 -30.52
N GLU A 117 -5.35 10.82 -30.65
CA GLU A 117 -5.40 12.19 -30.13
C GLU A 117 -6.62 12.96 -30.65
N SER A 118 -6.92 12.85 -31.95
CA SER A 118 -8.07 13.51 -32.56
C SER A 118 -9.40 13.02 -31.96
N ASN A 119 -9.51 11.72 -31.63
CA ASN A 119 -10.70 11.16 -30.98
C ASN A 119 -10.89 11.75 -29.57
N TYR A 120 -9.81 11.87 -28.81
CA TYR A 120 -9.81 12.49 -27.49
C TYR A 120 -10.17 13.98 -27.55
N ILE A 121 -9.52 14.77 -28.43
CA ILE A 121 -9.80 16.20 -28.60
C ILE A 121 -11.27 16.45 -28.98
N ASN A 122 -11.81 15.65 -29.90
CA ASN A 122 -13.19 15.80 -30.33
C ASN A 122 -14.16 15.49 -29.18
N SER A 123 -13.89 14.42 -28.43
CA SER A 123 -14.71 14.06 -27.26
C SER A 123 -14.68 15.13 -26.19
N PHE A 124 -13.48 15.63 -25.85
CA PHE A 124 -13.27 16.69 -24.86
C PHE A 124 -14.01 17.98 -25.24
N LYS A 125 -13.99 18.37 -26.52
CA LYS A 125 -14.69 19.59 -27.01
C LYS A 125 -16.21 19.43 -27.04
N SER A 126 -16.70 18.21 -27.19
CA SER A 126 -18.14 17.92 -27.29
C SER A 126 -18.80 17.61 -25.94
N GLU A 127 -18.02 17.52 -24.86
CA GLU A 127 -18.51 17.07 -23.56
C GLU A 127 -19.42 18.12 -22.92
N THR A 128 -20.57 17.66 -22.46
CA THR A 128 -21.50 18.50 -21.70
C THR A 128 -21.00 18.71 -20.27
N GLU A 129 -21.50 19.74 -19.60
CA GLU A 129 -21.13 20.02 -18.20
C GLU A 129 -21.47 18.85 -17.27
N GLU A 130 -22.61 18.17 -17.49
CA GLU A 130 -23.02 17.00 -16.73
C GLU A 130 -22.06 15.81 -16.96
N GLU A 131 -21.68 15.54 -18.20
CA GLU A 131 -20.70 14.51 -18.53
C GLU A 131 -19.34 14.80 -17.90
N PHE A 132 -18.91 16.06 -17.89
CA PHE A 132 -17.66 16.47 -17.25
C PHE A 132 -17.69 16.24 -15.74
N ILE A 133 -18.79 16.59 -15.07
CA ILE A 133 -18.99 16.32 -13.63
C ILE A 133 -18.96 14.81 -13.36
N ASN A 134 -19.62 14.01 -14.19
CA ASN A 134 -19.60 12.55 -14.08
C ASN A 134 -18.18 11.98 -14.28
N SER A 135 -17.41 12.50 -15.25
CA SER A 135 -16.00 12.16 -15.45
C SER A 135 -15.16 12.46 -14.20
N LEU A 136 -15.31 13.64 -13.59
CA LEU A 136 -14.60 13.98 -12.35
C LEU A 136 -15.01 13.09 -11.17
N ALA A 137 -16.31 12.80 -11.02
CA ALA A 137 -16.81 11.92 -9.97
C ALA A 137 -16.28 10.48 -10.13
N ALA A 138 -16.26 9.95 -11.36
CA ALA A 138 -15.70 8.64 -11.66
C ALA A 138 -14.20 8.56 -11.35
N LEU A 139 -13.44 9.61 -11.69
CA LEU A 139 -12.02 9.70 -11.34
C LEU A 139 -11.82 9.65 -9.82
N GLN A 140 -12.55 10.48 -9.08
CA GLN A 140 -12.46 10.53 -7.63
C GLN A 140 -12.82 9.18 -6.99
N TYR A 141 -13.83 8.48 -7.51
CA TYR A 141 -14.20 7.14 -7.06
C TYR A 141 -13.08 6.13 -7.28
N ASN A 142 -12.46 6.11 -8.46
CA ASN A 142 -11.37 5.19 -8.77
C ASN A 142 -10.11 5.48 -7.95
N LEU A 143 -9.73 6.75 -7.82
CA LEU A 143 -8.60 7.15 -6.98
C LEU A 143 -8.83 6.72 -5.54
N SER A 144 -10.04 6.93 -5.00
CA SER A 144 -10.39 6.50 -3.65
C SER A 144 -10.33 4.96 -3.50
N THR A 145 -10.85 4.22 -4.48
CA THR A 145 -10.81 2.75 -4.51
C THR A 145 -9.37 2.23 -4.51
N GLY A 146 -8.51 2.79 -5.37
CA GLY A 146 -7.09 2.43 -5.40
C GLY A 146 -6.38 2.73 -4.09
N LEU A 147 -6.72 3.85 -3.43
CA LEU A 147 -6.15 4.24 -2.14
C LEU A 147 -6.55 3.28 -1.01
N ILE A 148 -7.83 2.90 -0.93
CA ILE A 148 -8.31 1.94 0.07
C ILE A 148 -7.62 0.58 -0.10
N LYS A 149 -7.53 0.07 -1.35
CA LYS A 149 -6.80 -1.17 -1.66
C LYS A 149 -5.36 -1.13 -1.14
N LYS A 150 -4.66 0.01 -1.25
CA LYS A 150 -3.31 0.18 -0.68
C LYS A 150 -3.31 0.15 0.85
N TYR A 151 -4.22 0.87 1.50
CA TYR A 151 -4.28 0.90 2.97
C TYR A 151 -4.63 -0.44 3.60
N GLU A 152 -5.51 -1.23 2.98
CA GLU A 152 -5.79 -2.60 3.42
C GLU A 152 -4.54 -3.47 3.41
N LYS A 153 -3.75 -3.38 2.33
CA LYS A 153 -2.47 -4.10 2.21
C LYS A 153 -1.42 -3.59 3.19
N HIS A 154 -1.34 -2.27 3.44
CA HIS A 154 -0.48 -1.73 4.51
C HIS A 154 -0.85 -2.30 5.86
N LYS A 155 -2.14 -2.31 6.20
CA LYS A 155 -2.65 -2.87 7.45
C LYS A 155 -2.22 -4.34 7.60
N SER A 156 -2.48 -5.18 6.60
CA SER A 156 -2.08 -6.60 6.64
C SER A 156 -0.56 -6.78 6.76
N ALA A 157 0.23 -5.99 6.04
CA ALA A 157 1.69 -6.07 6.13
C ALA A 157 2.20 -5.70 7.54
N ILE A 158 1.63 -4.65 8.14
CA ILE A 158 1.98 -4.21 9.50
C ILE A 158 1.57 -5.25 10.54
N GLU A 159 0.38 -5.85 10.42
CA GLU A 159 -0.08 -6.90 11.34
C GLU A 159 0.86 -8.12 11.32
N ILE A 160 1.23 -8.59 10.14
CA ILE A 160 2.16 -9.72 9.99
C ILE A 160 3.56 -9.36 10.49
N MET A 161 4.05 -8.16 10.16
CA MET A 161 5.33 -7.65 10.69
C MET A 161 5.30 -7.59 12.23
N SER A 162 4.19 -7.18 12.83
CA SER A 162 4.04 -7.10 14.28
C SER A 162 4.11 -8.49 14.93
N TYR A 163 3.50 -9.52 14.32
CA TYR A 163 3.65 -10.89 14.79
C TYR A 163 5.11 -11.36 14.71
N SER A 164 5.82 -11.06 13.62
CA SER A 164 7.25 -11.37 13.54
C SER A 164 8.07 -10.66 14.62
N LEU A 165 7.78 -9.39 14.91
CA LEU A 165 8.49 -8.64 15.95
C LEU A 165 8.27 -9.24 17.33
N SER A 166 7.07 -9.74 17.63
CA SER A 166 6.80 -10.45 18.89
C SER A 166 7.62 -11.73 19.01
N LEU A 167 7.81 -12.50 17.93
CA LEU A 167 8.65 -13.70 17.95
C LEU A 167 10.13 -13.35 18.15
N ILE A 168 10.63 -12.34 17.44
CA ILE A 168 12.00 -11.82 17.62
C ILE A 168 12.22 -11.34 19.05
N PHE A 169 11.23 -10.69 19.65
CA PHE A 169 11.30 -10.27 21.04
C PHE A 169 11.44 -11.46 22.00
N ILE A 170 10.70 -12.55 21.75
CA ILE A 170 10.85 -13.79 22.52
C ILE A 170 12.25 -14.38 22.32
N ASP A 171 12.79 -14.40 21.10
CA ASP A 171 14.17 -14.86 20.83
C ASP A 171 15.22 -14.04 21.59
N ILE A 172 15.02 -12.73 21.67
CA ILE A 172 15.89 -11.85 22.47
C ILE A 172 15.79 -12.20 23.96
N LEU A 173 14.59 -12.44 24.49
CA LEU A 173 14.41 -12.86 25.88
C LEU A 173 15.07 -14.22 26.17
N ILE A 174 14.98 -15.16 25.23
CA ILE A 174 15.69 -16.44 25.32
C ILE A 174 17.19 -16.21 25.48
N MET A 175 17.77 -15.34 24.66
CA MET A 175 19.19 -15.01 24.76
C MET A 175 19.58 -14.35 26.09
N PHE A 176 18.70 -13.55 26.70
CA PHE A 176 18.97 -12.91 27.99
C PHE A 176 18.85 -13.87 29.18
N LEU A 177 18.07 -14.94 29.05
CA LEU A 177 17.77 -15.88 30.13
C LEU A 177 18.56 -17.19 30.05
N ALA A 178 19.20 -17.46 28.91
CA ALA A 178 20.08 -18.61 28.66
C ALA A 178 21.56 -18.27 28.92
#